data_AF-A0AAV8YRK5-F1
#
_entry.id   AF-A0AAV8YRK5-F1
#
_cell.length_a   1.000
_cell.length_b   1.000
_cell.length_c   1.000
_cell.angle_alpha   90.00
_cell.angle_beta   90.00
_cell.angle_gamma   90.00
#
_symmetry.space_group_name_H-M   'P 1'
#
loop_
_entity.id
_entity.type
_entity.pdbx_description
1 polymer ?
#
loop_
_entity_poly.entity_id
_entity_poly.type
_entity_poly.pdbx_seq_one_letter_code
_entity_poly.pdbx_strand_id
1 'polypeptide(L)'
;MNEAAVNFITTLIIKMGSQVNYLRSTKEIIFECIDSTKPISGLQLGKLCIVSIVTLPDVMEPQFESILKSVLSAIQVDNSFEKLRGLWLIFIYIFMCRPANTTNFLSSIPGPDGGSALNFLINIWQPEYVSLITKFERTIMSMALVQVLTFALESSGDKLKEIEVQLNSIDRDPSNMCGVEYLYLLLVFVVLMEHALNEDIAEPCFDVLDVVMDDDDARTEEDEMLLNYPPLNVDVVALVSQFLKHENAYYLNVCRNYLYHEEIVRLSNMGCTVPQVSME
;
A
#
# COMPACT_ATOMS: atom_id res chain seq x y z
N MET A 1 -10.08 7.70 -23.30
CA MET A 1 -10.75 6.68 -22.46
C MET A 1 -11.19 7.36 -21.19
N ASN A 2 -12.42 7.13 -20.74
CA ASN A 2 -12.98 7.74 -19.54
C ASN A 2 -13.09 6.72 -18.40
N GLU A 3 -13.25 7.23 -17.19
CA GLU A 3 -13.46 6.51 -15.93
C GLU A 3 -14.52 5.39 -16.01
N ALA A 4 -15.67 5.65 -16.64
CA ALA A 4 -16.70 4.63 -16.87
C ALA A 4 -16.20 3.41 -17.67
N ALA A 5 -15.30 3.61 -18.64
CA ALA A 5 -14.71 2.51 -19.39
C ALA A 5 -13.77 1.67 -18.53
N VAL A 6 -12.99 2.31 -17.65
CA VAL A 6 -12.09 1.63 -16.71
C VAL A 6 -12.90 0.74 -15.76
N ASN A 7 -13.96 1.28 -15.15
CA ASN A 7 -14.82 0.52 -14.24
C ASN A 7 -15.52 -0.65 -14.93
N PHE A 8 -15.97 -0.44 -16.17
CA PHE A 8 -16.52 -1.52 -16.99
C PHE A 8 -15.51 -2.63 -17.23
N ILE A 9 -14.26 -2.29 -17.61
CA ILE A 9 -13.19 -3.26 -17.83
C ILE A 9 -12.84 -4.00 -16.53
N THR A 10 -12.70 -3.28 -15.41
CA THR A 10 -12.45 -3.87 -14.09
C THR A 10 -13.52 -4.91 -13.75
N THR A 11 -14.80 -4.55 -13.89
CA THR A 11 -15.93 -5.46 -13.66
C THR A 11 -15.92 -6.66 -14.62
N LEU A 12 -15.58 -6.42 -15.89
CA LEU A 12 -15.47 -7.47 -16.91
C LEU A 12 -14.40 -8.49 -16.55
N ILE A 13 -13.23 -8.03 -16.09
CA ILE A 13 -12.11 -8.90 -15.68
C ILE A 13 -12.52 -9.72 -14.46
N ILE A 14 -13.13 -9.09 -13.44
CA ILE A 14 -13.60 -9.81 -12.23
C ILE A 14 -14.58 -10.92 -12.61
N LYS A 15 -15.58 -10.62 -13.44
CA LYS A 15 -16.67 -11.56 -13.75
C LYS A 15 -16.27 -12.62 -14.79
N MET A 16 -15.36 -12.31 -15.71
CA MET A 16 -15.08 -13.14 -16.89
C MET A 16 -13.59 -13.39 -17.14
N GLY A 17 -12.73 -13.26 -16.13
CA GLY A 17 -11.27 -13.38 -16.26
C GLY A 17 -10.76 -14.54 -17.11
N SER A 18 -11.31 -15.74 -16.92
CA SER A 18 -10.93 -16.92 -17.70
C SER A 18 -11.27 -16.80 -19.19
N GLN A 19 -12.34 -16.09 -19.54
CA GLN A 19 -12.76 -15.83 -20.92
C GLN A 19 -11.98 -14.65 -21.52
N VAL A 20 -11.65 -13.66 -20.69
CA VAL A 20 -10.90 -12.46 -21.06
C VAL A 20 -9.44 -12.77 -21.41
N ASN A 21 -8.85 -13.82 -20.82
CA ASN A 21 -7.52 -14.34 -21.21
C ASN A 21 -7.44 -14.76 -22.68
N TYR A 22 -8.56 -15.12 -23.33
CA TYR A 22 -8.58 -15.49 -24.75
C TYR A 22 -8.70 -14.29 -25.69
N LEU A 23 -9.02 -13.10 -25.18
CA LEU A 23 -9.10 -11.90 -25.97
C LEU A 23 -7.68 -11.33 -26.17
N ARG A 24 -7.14 -11.49 -27.38
CA ARG A 24 -5.79 -11.01 -27.76
C ARG A 24 -5.58 -9.51 -27.47
N SER A 25 -6.66 -8.72 -27.51
CA SER A 25 -6.67 -7.27 -27.28
C SER A 25 -6.70 -6.86 -25.80
N THR A 26 -6.91 -7.78 -24.84
CA THR A 26 -6.98 -7.45 -23.40
C THR A 26 -5.68 -6.81 -22.91
N LYS A 27 -4.55 -7.35 -23.36
CA LYS A 27 -3.22 -6.82 -23.02
C LYS A 27 -3.13 -5.35 -23.45
N GLU A 28 -3.42 -5.07 -24.71
CA GLU A 28 -3.32 -3.73 -25.30
C GLU A 28 -4.21 -2.72 -24.57
N ILE A 29 -5.44 -3.11 -24.23
CA ILE A 29 -6.40 -2.23 -23.52
C ILE A 29 -5.92 -1.91 -22.09
N ILE A 30 -5.45 -2.89 -21.33
CA ILE A 30 -4.94 -2.66 -19.97
C ILE A 30 -3.73 -1.73 -20.01
N PHE A 31 -2.80 -1.94 -20.96
CA PHE A 31 -1.64 -1.06 -21.10
C PHE A 31 -2.01 0.34 -21.59
N GLU A 32 -3.03 0.47 -22.45
CA GLU A 32 -3.56 1.77 -22.84
C GLU A 32 -4.19 2.52 -21.65
N CYS A 33 -4.63 1.83 -20.60
CA CYS A 33 -5.14 2.44 -19.37
C CYS A 33 -3.99 2.94 -18.48
N ILE A 34 -2.87 2.22 -18.45
CA ILE A 34 -1.69 2.49 -17.60
C ILE A 34 -0.84 3.65 -18.14
N ASP A 35 -1.01 4.03 -19.41
CA ASP A 35 -0.35 5.19 -19.99
C ASP A 35 -0.76 6.49 -19.25
N SER A 36 0.23 7.11 -18.61
CA SER A 36 0.11 8.27 -17.72
C SER A 36 -0.40 9.55 -18.40
N THR A 37 -0.56 9.53 -19.73
CA THR A 37 -1.05 10.66 -20.52
C THR A 37 -2.57 10.85 -20.46
N LYS A 38 -3.32 9.92 -19.86
CA LYS A 38 -4.79 9.99 -19.81
C LYS A 38 -5.32 10.55 -18.49
N PRO A 39 -6.42 11.33 -18.51
CA PRO A 39 -7.06 11.90 -17.32
C PRO A 39 -7.91 10.84 -16.60
N ILE A 40 -7.27 9.78 -16.10
CA ILE A 40 -7.90 8.74 -15.29
C ILE A 40 -7.45 8.97 -13.84
N SER A 41 -8.39 8.88 -12.89
CA SER A 41 -8.09 8.99 -11.46
C SER A 41 -7.06 7.92 -11.06
N GLY A 42 -6.16 8.26 -10.12
CA GLY A 42 -5.14 7.31 -9.66
C GLY A 42 -5.77 6.02 -9.15
N LEU A 43 -6.80 6.15 -8.32
CA LEU A 43 -7.49 5.02 -7.68
C LEU A 43 -8.08 4.02 -8.69
N GLN A 44 -8.78 4.49 -9.72
CA GLN A 44 -9.37 3.57 -10.71
C GLN A 44 -8.32 2.81 -11.51
N LEU A 45 -7.23 3.50 -11.84
CA LEU A 45 -6.09 2.84 -12.46
C LEU A 45 -5.50 1.77 -11.51
N GLY A 46 -5.40 2.09 -10.22
CA GLY A 46 -4.98 1.15 -9.18
C GLY A 46 -5.85 -0.09 -9.11
N LYS A 47 -7.17 0.09 -8.98
CA LYS A 47 -8.16 -1.00 -8.95
C LYS A 47 -8.06 -1.88 -10.19
N LEU A 48 -8.04 -1.28 -11.39
CA LEU A 48 -7.91 -2.02 -12.65
C LEU A 48 -6.62 -2.85 -12.68
N CYS A 49 -5.48 -2.24 -12.32
CA CYS A 49 -4.18 -2.91 -12.35
C CYS A 49 -4.16 -4.09 -11.39
N ILE A 50 -4.59 -3.92 -10.15
CA ILE A 50 -4.62 -4.98 -9.14
C ILE A 50 -5.48 -6.14 -9.60
N VAL A 51 -6.73 -5.85 -10.01
CA VAL A 51 -7.66 -6.87 -10.54
C VAL A 51 -7.05 -7.61 -11.72
N SER A 52 -6.38 -6.89 -12.63
CA SER A 52 -5.70 -7.47 -13.78
C SER A 52 -4.56 -8.39 -13.34
N ILE A 53 -3.75 -7.99 -12.36
CA ILE A 53 -2.65 -8.82 -11.84
C ILE A 53 -3.20 -10.09 -11.19
N VAL A 54 -4.26 -9.98 -10.39
CA VAL A 54 -4.83 -11.13 -9.70
C VAL A 54 -5.48 -12.11 -10.67
N THR A 55 -6.15 -11.59 -11.70
CA THR A 55 -6.97 -12.40 -12.61
C THR A 55 -6.20 -12.92 -13.82
N LEU A 56 -5.21 -12.16 -14.29
CA LEU A 56 -4.45 -12.42 -15.51
C LEU A 56 -2.93 -12.38 -15.24
N PRO A 57 -2.40 -13.13 -14.25
CA PRO A 57 -1.00 -13.02 -13.82
C PRO A 57 0.00 -13.29 -14.96
N ASP A 58 -0.26 -14.28 -15.81
CA ASP A 58 0.61 -14.62 -16.95
C ASP A 58 0.76 -13.46 -17.97
N VAL A 59 -0.24 -12.58 -18.05
CA VAL A 59 -0.24 -11.40 -18.92
C VAL A 59 0.48 -10.23 -18.25
N MET A 60 0.26 -10.06 -16.94
CA MET A 60 0.69 -8.89 -16.18
C MET A 60 2.11 -9.00 -15.63
N GLU A 61 2.51 -10.15 -15.09
CA GLU A 61 3.82 -10.35 -14.46
C GLU A 61 5.02 -10.01 -15.36
N PRO A 62 5.05 -10.40 -16.66
CA PRO A 62 6.15 -10.05 -17.54
C PRO A 62 6.29 -8.54 -17.80
N GLN A 63 5.34 -7.73 -17.34
CA GLN A 63 5.24 -6.31 -17.60
C GLN A 63 5.48 -5.46 -16.34
N PHE A 64 5.71 -6.08 -15.18
CA PHE A 64 5.86 -5.37 -13.90
C PHE A 64 6.92 -4.26 -13.95
N GLU A 65 8.09 -4.50 -14.53
CA GLU A 65 9.11 -3.44 -14.65
C GLU A 65 8.65 -2.27 -15.51
N SER A 66 7.89 -2.52 -16.58
CA SER A 66 7.33 -1.45 -17.42
C SER A 66 6.27 -0.67 -16.66
N ILE A 67 5.42 -1.35 -15.91
CA ILE A 67 4.38 -0.73 -15.08
C ILE A 67 5.02 0.14 -14.00
N LEU A 68 6.04 -0.37 -13.31
CA LEU A 68 6.79 0.38 -12.29
C LEU A 68 7.45 1.64 -12.87
N LYS A 69 8.01 1.58 -14.09
CA LYS A 69 8.54 2.77 -14.79
C LYS A 69 7.45 3.80 -15.11
N SER A 70 6.27 3.33 -15.52
CA SER A 70 5.12 4.21 -15.74
C SER A 70 4.62 4.84 -14.45
N VAL A 71 4.55 4.08 -13.36
CA VAL A 71 4.22 4.57 -12.01
C VAL A 71 5.19 5.67 -11.58
N LEU A 72 6.50 5.43 -11.69
CA LEU A 72 7.53 6.43 -11.37
C LEU A 72 7.40 7.69 -12.20
N SER A 73 7.17 7.55 -13.51
CA SER A 73 6.99 8.68 -14.41
C SER A 73 5.73 9.48 -14.06
N ALA A 74 4.63 8.80 -13.75
CA ALA A 74 3.35 9.42 -13.43
C ALA A 74 3.38 10.20 -12.11
N ILE A 75 3.98 9.61 -11.06
CA ILE A 75 4.15 10.26 -9.75
C ILE A 75 4.99 11.55 -9.85
N GLN A 76 5.97 11.59 -10.76
CA GLN A 76 6.79 12.78 -10.99
C GLN A 76 6.03 13.91 -11.71
N VAL A 77 5.00 13.57 -12.49
CA VAL A 77 4.19 14.56 -13.22
C VAL A 77 3.14 15.17 -12.30
N ASP A 78 2.49 14.35 -11.47
CA ASP A 78 1.44 14.76 -10.55
C ASP A 78 1.52 13.92 -9.27
N ASN A 79 1.89 14.59 -8.18
CA ASN A 79 2.00 14.01 -6.85
C ASN A 79 0.84 14.40 -5.93
N SER A 80 -0.28 14.86 -6.48
CA SER A 80 -1.52 15.00 -5.71
C SER A 80 -1.90 13.69 -5.05
N PHE A 81 -2.50 13.75 -3.86
CA PHE A 81 -2.91 12.57 -3.12
C PHE A 81 -3.78 11.62 -3.97
N GLU A 82 -4.72 12.17 -4.74
CA GLU A 82 -5.61 11.41 -5.63
C GLU A 82 -4.88 10.61 -6.70
N LYS A 83 -3.76 11.15 -7.22
CA LYS A 83 -2.94 10.43 -8.19
C LYS A 83 -2.03 9.43 -7.48
N LEU A 84 -1.41 9.87 -6.38
CA LEU A 84 -0.48 9.09 -5.61
C LEU A 84 -1.13 7.84 -4.99
N ARG A 85 -2.35 7.93 -4.46
CA ARG A 85 -3.06 6.81 -3.79
C ARG A 85 -3.08 5.55 -4.63
N GLY A 86 -3.55 5.64 -5.88
CA GLY A 86 -3.63 4.47 -6.74
C GLY A 86 -2.30 4.06 -7.36
N LEU A 87 -1.41 5.01 -7.68
CA LEU A 87 -0.08 4.69 -8.21
C LEU A 87 0.79 3.96 -7.19
N TRP A 88 0.72 4.39 -5.93
CA TRP A 88 1.42 3.73 -4.83
C TRP A 88 0.82 2.35 -4.51
N LEU A 89 -0.51 2.22 -4.61
CA LEU A 89 -1.19 0.93 -4.47
C LEU A 89 -0.74 -0.08 -5.54
N ILE A 90 -0.52 0.35 -6.78
CA ILE A 90 0.06 -0.49 -7.85
C ILE A 90 1.47 -0.92 -7.48
N PHE A 91 2.30 0.03 -7.05
CA PHE A 91 3.68 -0.24 -6.64
C PHE A 91 3.73 -1.28 -5.52
N ILE A 92 2.99 -1.08 -4.42
CA ILE A 92 3.07 -1.96 -3.27
C ILE A 92 2.52 -3.36 -3.59
N TYR A 93 1.49 -3.46 -4.44
CA TYR A 93 0.97 -4.74 -4.90
C TYR A 93 1.97 -5.51 -5.78
N ILE A 94 2.62 -4.85 -6.74
CA ILE A 94 3.70 -5.46 -7.53
C ILE A 94 4.85 -5.88 -6.62
N PHE A 95 5.16 -5.07 -5.61
CA PHE A 95 6.22 -5.36 -4.66
C PHE A 95 5.90 -6.64 -3.86
N MET A 96 4.67 -6.80 -3.40
CA MET A 96 4.17 -8.05 -2.78
C MET A 96 4.36 -9.26 -3.70
N CYS A 97 4.00 -9.16 -4.99
CA CYS A 97 4.08 -10.29 -5.92
C CYS A 97 5.50 -10.75 -6.20
N ARG A 98 6.46 -9.81 -6.31
CA ARG A 98 7.85 -10.11 -6.69
C ARG A 98 8.87 -9.34 -5.84
N PRO A 99 8.98 -9.58 -4.51
CA PRO A 99 9.78 -8.75 -3.61
C PRO A 99 11.23 -8.58 -4.06
N ALA A 100 11.93 -9.69 -4.29
CA ALA A 100 13.34 -9.67 -4.68
C ALA A 100 13.58 -8.97 -6.03
N ASN A 101 12.74 -9.23 -7.05
CA ASN A 101 12.89 -8.60 -8.36
C ASN A 101 12.58 -7.10 -8.28
N THR A 102 11.51 -6.72 -7.58
CA THR A 102 11.09 -5.33 -7.43
C THR A 102 12.14 -4.53 -6.67
N THR A 103 12.67 -5.05 -5.55
CA THR A 103 13.80 -4.42 -4.83
C THR A 103 15.02 -4.28 -5.72
N ASN A 104 15.45 -5.34 -6.42
CA ASN A 104 16.63 -5.26 -7.26
C ASN A 104 16.50 -4.28 -8.41
N PHE A 105 15.35 -4.28 -9.08
CA PHE A 105 15.05 -3.38 -10.17
C PHE A 105 15.01 -1.93 -9.68
N LEU A 106 14.18 -1.60 -8.69
CA LEU A 106 13.99 -0.22 -8.21
C LEU A 106 15.23 0.34 -7.50
N SER A 107 16.05 -0.49 -6.87
CA SER A 107 17.34 -0.05 -6.32
C SER A 107 18.40 0.22 -7.38
N SER A 108 18.27 -0.33 -8.60
CA SER A 108 19.25 -0.16 -9.68
C SER A 108 19.03 1.08 -10.54
N ILE A 109 17.82 1.66 -10.50
CA ILE A 109 17.46 2.84 -11.27
C ILE A 109 17.50 4.08 -10.36
N PRO A 110 18.00 5.22 -10.86
CA PRO A 110 18.03 6.46 -10.08
C PRO A 110 16.62 7.00 -9.87
N GLY A 111 16.34 7.46 -8.65
CA GLY A 111 15.15 8.21 -8.28
C GLY A 111 15.28 9.70 -8.65
N PRO A 112 14.17 10.46 -8.58
CA PRO A 112 14.15 11.89 -8.90
C PRO A 112 14.96 12.75 -7.91
N ASP A 113 15.15 12.25 -6.70
CA ASP A 113 15.88 12.85 -5.58
C ASP A 113 17.40 12.56 -5.62
N GLY A 114 17.89 11.84 -6.64
CA GLY A 114 19.27 11.38 -6.73
C GLY A 114 19.57 10.11 -5.93
N GLY A 115 18.61 9.61 -5.13
CA GLY A 115 18.64 8.31 -4.49
C GLY A 115 18.27 7.18 -5.46
N SER A 116 17.91 6.01 -4.93
CA SER A 116 17.28 4.96 -5.75
C SER A 116 15.79 5.20 -5.91
N ALA A 117 15.18 4.71 -7.00
CA ALA A 117 13.73 4.82 -7.16
C ALA A 117 12.95 4.07 -6.07
N LEU A 118 13.55 3.03 -5.48
CA LEU A 118 12.97 2.35 -4.31
C LEU A 118 12.90 3.30 -3.11
N ASN A 119 13.99 4.03 -2.83
CA ASN A 119 14.02 5.02 -1.76
C ASN A 119 12.93 6.08 -1.93
N PHE A 120 12.81 6.61 -3.15
CA PHE A 120 11.80 7.59 -3.53
C PHE A 120 10.36 7.06 -3.31
N LEU A 121 10.05 5.87 -3.82
CA LEU A 121 8.70 5.29 -3.71
C LEU A 121 8.31 4.94 -2.26
N ILE A 122 9.27 4.58 -1.41
CA ILE A 122 9.00 4.37 0.01
C ILE A 122 8.78 5.70 0.73
N ASN A 123 9.59 6.73 0.45
CA ASN A 123 9.51 8.03 1.12
C ASN A 123 8.32 8.90 0.70
N ILE A 124 7.78 8.69 -0.51
CA ILE A 124 6.71 9.57 -1.01
C ILE A 124 5.36 9.34 -0.32
N TRP A 125 5.14 8.15 0.23
CA TRP A 125 3.93 7.88 1.00
C TRP A 125 4.06 8.47 2.40
N GLN A 126 3.00 9.10 2.88
CA GLN A 126 2.96 9.64 4.24
C GLN A 126 2.09 8.75 5.13
N PRO A 127 2.48 8.45 6.39
CA PRO A 127 1.69 7.60 7.27
C PRO A 127 0.25 8.06 7.48
N GLU A 128 0.02 9.38 7.47
CA GLU A 128 -1.28 10.03 7.62
C GLU A 128 -2.26 9.62 6.50
N TYR A 129 -1.75 9.26 5.32
CA TYR A 129 -2.58 8.82 4.19
C TYR A 129 -3.37 7.54 4.50
N VAL A 130 -3.00 6.77 5.52
CA VAL A 130 -3.71 5.56 5.92
C VAL A 130 -5.15 5.86 6.40
N SER A 131 -5.40 7.03 7.00
CA SER A 131 -6.76 7.43 7.41
C SER A 131 -7.63 7.85 6.22
N LEU A 132 -7.02 8.30 5.13
CA LEU A 132 -7.70 8.85 3.95
C LEU A 132 -8.08 7.81 2.89
N ILE A 133 -7.65 6.55 3.06
CA ILE A 133 -7.88 5.50 2.05
C ILE A 133 -9.06 4.59 2.43
N THR A 134 -9.60 3.88 1.45
CA THR A 134 -10.73 2.97 1.64
C THR A 134 -10.33 1.65 2.31
N LYS A 135 -11.33 0.86 2.75
CA LYS A 135 -11.11 -0.50 3.26
C LYS A 135 -10.44 -1.43 2.24
N PHE A 136 -10.80 -1.29 0.96
CA PHE A 136 -10.15 -2.04 -0.13
C PHE A 136 -8.65 -1.73 -0.19
N GLU A 137 -8.29 -0.44 -0.18
CA GLU A 137 -6.90 0.00 -0.23
C GLU A 137 -6.11 -0.45 1.00
N ARG A 138 -6.68 -0.33 2.21
CA ARG A 138 -6.05 -0.83 3.45
C ARG A 138 -5.88 -2.34 3.44
N THR A 139 -6.82 -3.09 2.87
CA THR A 139 -6.70 -4.55 2.71
C THR A 139 -5.51 -4.90 1.82
N ILE A 140 -5.41 -4.28 0.65
CA ILE A 140 -4.28 -4.46 -0.26
C ILE A 140 -2.96 -4.06 0.41
N MET A 141 -2.92 -2.90 1.05
CA MET A 141 -1.73 -2.40 1.73
C MET A 141 -1.29 -3.36 2.83
N SER A 142 -2.21 -3.88 3.64
CA SER A 142 -1.89 -4.83 4.73
C SER A 142 -1.27 -6.12 4.21
N MET A 143 -1.87 -6.74 3.19
CA MET A 143 -1.35 -7.96 2.55
C MET A 143 0.05 -7.73 1.99
N ALA A 144 0.23 -6.61 1.29
CA ALA A 144 1.48 -6.29 0.66
C ALA A 144 2.58 -5.98 1.67
N LEU A 145 2.29 -5.19 2.71
CA LEU A 145 3.23 -4.87 3.77
C LEU A 145 3.66 -6.11 4.55
N VAL A 146 2.75 -7.02 4.89
CA VAL A 146 3.11 -8.29 5.55
C VAL A 146 4.09 -9.10 4.69
N GLN A 147 3.84 -9.21 3.39
CA GLN A 147 4.72 -9.97 2.49
C GLN A 147 6.07 -9.29 2.28
N VAL A 148 6.08 -7.97 2.10
CA VAL A 148 7.32 -7.19 1.92
C VAL A 148 8.15 -7.18 3.19
N LEU A 149 7.54 -7.06 4.37
CA LEU A 149 8.23 -7.17 5.65
C LEU A 149 8.77 -8.59 5.86
N THR A 150 8.01 -9.62 5.53
CA THR A 150 8.52 -11.01 5.57
C THR A 150 9.80 -11.15 4.75
N PHE A 151 9.80 -10.62 3.53
CA PHE A 151 11.00 -10.55 2.69
C PHE A 151 12.12 -9.69 3.30
N ALA A 152 11.80 -8.54 3.90
CA ALA A 152 12.78 -7.63 4.50
C ALA A 152 13.55 -8.27 5.68
N LEU A 153 12.91 -9.20 6.39
CA LEU A 153 13.51 -9.94 7.50
C LEU A 153 14.41 -11.09 7.04
N GLU A 154 14.26 -11.55 5.79
CA GLU A 154 15.19 -12.50 5.17
C GLU A 154 16.51 -11.81 4.78
N SER A 155 17.59 -12.57 4.61
CA SER A 155 18.91 -12.02 4.22
C SER A 155 18.92 -11.35 2.84
N SER A 156 17.90 -11.58 2.03
CA SER A 156 17.70 -10.95 0.71
C SER A 156 17.11 -9.53 0.80
N GLY A 157 16.65 -9.12 1.97
CA GLY A 157 15.95 -7.86 2.23
C GLY A 157 16.83 -6.67 2.62
N ASP A 158 18.16 -6.79 2.63
CA ASP A 158 19.06 -5.80 3.23
C ASP A 158 18.93 -4.39 2.64
N LYS A 159 18.63 -4.27 1.35
CA LYS A 159 18.39 -2.97 0.68
C LYS A 159 17.23 -2.18 1.27
N LEU A 160 16.25 -2.85 1.89
CA LEU A 160 15.14 -2.16 2.57
C LEU A 160 15.56 -1.58 3.92
N LYS A 161 16.57 -2.19 4.57
CA LYS A 161 17.13 -1.70 5.84
C LYS A 161 18.01 -0.47 5.64
N GLU A 162 18.59 -0.31 4.44
CA GLU A 162 19.42 0.82 4.04
C GLU A 162 18.63 2.07 3.62
N ILE A 163 17.32 1.94 3.41
CA ILE A 163 16.44 3.08 3.11
C ILE A 163 16.34 3.95 4.36
N GLU A 164 16.53 5.25 4.19
CA GLU A 164 16.27 6.25 5.22
C GLU A 164 14.98 6.98 4.86
N VAL A 165 14.03 6.99 5.80
CA VAL A 165 12.75 7.67 5.66
C VAL A 165 12.71 8.88 6.56
N GLN A 166 12.36 10.03 5.98
CA GLN A 166 12.17 11.28 6.71
C GLN A 166 10.69 11.43 7.07
N LEU A 167 10.38 11.43 8.36
CA LEU A 167 9.04 11.70 8.85
C LEU A 167 8.88 13.20 9.12
N ASN A 168 7.93 13.83 8.43
CA ASN A 168 7.58 15.23 8.61
C ASN A 168 6.34 15.33 9.52
N SER A 169 6.50 15.16 10.82
CA SER A 169 5.42 15.45 11.79
C SER A 169 5.46 16.91 12.21
N ILE A 170 4.28 17.51 12.45
CA ILE A 170 4.14 18.91 12.90
C ILE A 170 4.74 19.09 14.30
N ASP A 171 4.68 18.06 15.16
CA ASP A 171 4.99 18.15 16.59
C ASP A 171 6.22 17.37 17.05
N ARG A 172 6.91 16.64 16.17
CA ARG A 172 8.15 15.91 16.52
C ARG A 172 9.31 16.36 15.65
N ASP A 173 10.50 16.43 16.25
CA ASP A 173 11.74 16.70 15.52
C ASP A 173 11.88 15.69 14.36
N PRO A 174 12.33 16.14 13.17
CA PRO A 174 12.51 15.25 12.03
C PRO A 174 13.42 14.10 12.44
N SER A 175 12.84 12.90 12.48
CA SER A 175 13.52 11.67 12.84
C SER A 175 13.73 10.84 11.60
N ASN A 176 14.99 10.44 11.37
CA ASN A 176 15.32 9.48 10.34
C ASN A 176 14.93 8.10 10.86
N MET A 177 14.05 7.42 10.14
CA MET A 177 13.60 6.06 10.41
C MET A 177 14.15 5.13 9.32
N CYS A 178 14.55 3.90 9.66
CA CYS A 178 14.96 2.97 8.60
C CYS A 178 13.72 2.45 7.84
N GLY A 179 13.89 2.07 6.58
CA GLY A 179 12.77 1.66 5.72
C GLY A 179 11.94 0.51 6.30
N VAL A 180 12.56 -0.44 7.00
CA VAL A 180 11.83 -1.56 7.64
C VAL A 180 10.96 -1.08 8.80
N GLU A 181 11.44 -0.15 9.62
CA GLU A 181 10.63 0.46 10.68
C GLU A 181 9.46 1.25 10.10
N TYR A 182 9.70 1.97 9.00
CA TYR A 182 8.66 2.73 8.31
C TYR A 182 7.56 1.82 7.77
N LEU A 183 7.92 0.70 7.16
CA LEU A 183 6.94 -0.29 6.70
C LEU A 183 6.15 -0.90 7.88
N TYR A 184 6.79 -1.12 9.03
CA TYR A 184 6.08 -1.50 10.26
C TYR A 184 5.13 -0.42 10.77
N LEU A 185 5.54 0.86 10.72
CA LEU A 185 4.70 1.99 11.11
C LEU A 185 3.43 2.05 10.26
N LEU A 186 3.56 1.97 8.93
CA LEU A 186 2.41 1.90 8.03
C LEU A 186 1.50 0.70 8.37
N LEU A 187 2.08 -0.48 8.61
CA LEU A 187 1.32 -1.68 8.92
C LEU A 187 0.53 -1.54 10.23
N VAL A 188 1.15 -0.95 11.25
CA VAL A 188 0.52 -0.66 12.55
C VAL A 188 -0.64 0.32 12.38
N PHE A 189 -0.43 1.39 11.61
CA PHE A 189 -1.47 2.37 11.33
C PHE A 189 -2.66 1.77 10.58
N VAL A 190 -2.40 0.89 9.61
CA VAL A 190 -3.46 0.18 8.88
C VAL A 190 -4.31 -0.66 9.84
N VAL A 191 -3.70 -1.45 10.73
CA VAL A 191 -4.44 -2.30 11.65
C VAL A 191 -5.18 -1.51 12.73
N LEU A 192 -4.60 -0.42 13.23
CA LEU A 192 -5.26 0.47 14.18
C LEU A 192 -6.49 1.15 13.57
N MET A 193 -6.39 1.59 12.32
CA MET A 193 -7.53 2.15 11.58
C MET A 193 -8.64 1.12 11.35
N GLU A 194 -8.29 -0.07 10.85
CA GLU A 194 -9.30 -1.10 10.60
C GLU A 194 -9.96 -1.58 11.90
N HIS A 195 -9.20 -1.72 12.99
CA HIS A 195 -9.78 -2.02 14.30
C HIS A 195 -10.70 -0.90 14.79
N ALA A 196 -10.30 0.36 14.63
CA ALA A 196 -11.12 1.51 15.05
C ALA A 196 -12.46 1.54 14.31
N LEU A 197 -12.44 1.33 13.00
CA LEU A 197 -13.63 1.30 12.15
C LEU A 197 -14.53 0.08 12.41
N ASN A 198 -13.95 -1.07 12.77
CA ASN A 198 -14.73 -2.28 13.08
C ASN A 198 -15.43 -2.19 14.45
N GLU A 199 -14.80 -1.53 15.43
CA GLU A 199 -15.31 -1.41 16.80
C GLU A 199 -16.08 -0.09 17.04
N ASP A 200 -16.19 0.79 16.03
CA ASP A 200 -16.82 2.12 16.14
C ASP A 200 -16.22 2.96 17.28
N ILE A 201 -14.88 2.97 17.36
CA ILE A 201 -14.11 3.75 18.34
C ILE A 201 -13.32 4.87 17.66
N ALA A 202 -12.82 5.80 18.48
CA ALA A 202 -12.02 6.93 17.99
C ALA A 202 -10.83 6.46 17.14
N GLU A 203 -10.66 7.06 15.96
CA GLU A 203 -9.54 6.82 15.07
C GLU A 203 -8.20 7.10 15.77
N PRO A 204 -7.12 6.37 15.43
CA PRO A 204 -5.77 6.71 15.88
C PRO A 204 -5.41 8.15 15.50
N CYS A 205 -4.62 8.80 16.36
CA CYS A 205 -4.20 10.17 16.15
C CYS A 205 -3.06 10.18 15.14
N PHE A 206 -3.38 10.48 13.88
CA PHE A 206 -2.37 10.97 12.95
C PHE A 206 -2.24 12.47 13.20
N ASP A 207 -1.06 13.04 13.03
CA ASP A 207 -0.92 14.49 12.89
C ASP A 207 -1.49 14.85 11.50
N VAL A 208 -2.82 14.79 11.37
CA VAL A 208 -3.54 14.82 10.10
C VAL A 208 -3.24 16.13 9.39
N LEU A 209 -2.68 16.04 8.18
CA LEU A 209 -2.67 17.16 7.24
C LEU A 209 -4.12 17.49 6.87
N ASP A 210 -4.48 18.78 6.82
CA ASP A 210 -5.78 19.29 6.33
C ASP A 210 -6.00 18.92 4.84
N VAL A 211 -6.27 17.65 4.56
CA VAL A 211 -6.62 17.15 3.23
C VAL A 211 -8.14 17.00 3.20
N VAL A 212 -8.80 17.90 2.47
CA VAL A 212 -10.23 17.81 2.21
C VAL A 212 -10.45 16.65 1.24
N MET A 213 -11.06 15.57 1.71
CA MET A 213 -11.58 14.52 0.83
C MET A 213 -12.93 14.98 0.25
N ASP A 214 -13.16 14.69 -1.03
CA ASP A 214 -14.50 14.78 -1.60
C ASP A 214 -15.36 13.66 -1.00
N ASP A 215 -16.52 14.02 -0.42
CA ASP A 215 -17.48 13.09 0.22
C ASP A 215 -18.02 11.98 -0.72
N ASP A 216 -17.70 12.04 -2.02
CA ASP A 216 -18.14 11.08 -3.04
C ASP A 216 -17.34 9.76 -3.07
N ASP A 217 -16.29 9.60 -2.25
CA ASP A 217 -15.57 8.33 -2.04
C ASP A 217 -16.31 7.34 -1.11
N ALA A 218 -17.63 7.52 -0.94
CA ALA A 218 -18.50 6.61 -0.22
C ALA A 218 -18.40 5.20 -0.83
N ARG A 219 -18.20 4.19 0.03
CA ARG A 219 -18.13 2.74 -0.26
C ARG A 219 -18.88 2.38 -1.54
N THR A 220 -18.16 2.21 -2.63
CA THR A 220 -18.76 1.90 -3.93
C THR A 220 -19.12 0.41 -3.97
N GLU A 221 -20.20 0.03 -4.68
CA GLU A 221 -20.53 -1.38 -4.94
C GLU A 221 -19.32 -2.16 -5.52
N GLU A 222 -18.44 -1.45 -6.23
CA GLU A 222 -17.19 -1.98 -6.75
C GLU A 222 -16.23 -2.43 -5.64
N ASP A 223 -16.10 -1.66 -4.55
CA ASP A 223 -15.24 -2.03 -3.42
C ASP A 223 -15.77 -3.27 -2.69
N GLU A 224 -17.09 -3.39 -2.54
CA GLU A 224 -17.69 -4.60 -1.99
C GLU A 224 -17.47 -5.81 -2.89
N MET A 225 -17.58 -5.65 -4.21
CA MET A 225 -17.28 -6.72 -5.15
C MET A 225 -15.80 -7.15 -5.08
N LEU A 226 -14.89 -6.19 -4.97
CA LEU A 226 -13.46 -6.44 -4.87
C LEU A 226 -13.09 -7.14 -3.56
N LEU A 227 -13.66 -6.70 -2.43
CA LEU A 227 -13.46 -7.32 -1.13
C LEU A 227 -14.05 -8.74 -1.05
N ASN A 228 -15.06 -9.06 -1.86
CA ASN A 228 -15.60 -10.40 -1.97
C ASN A 228 -14.83 -11.30 -2.95
N TYR A 229 -13.86 -10.76 -3.69
CA TYR A 229 -13.01 -11.55 -4.57
C TYR A 229 -12.05 -12.40 -3.72
N PRO A 230 -12.01 -13.75 -3.88
CA PRO A 230 -11.38 -14.64 -2.89
C PRO A 230 -9.92 -14.32 -2.52
N PRO A 231 -9.04 -13.87 -3.44
CA PRO A 231 -7.67 -13.46 -3.09
C PRO A 231 -7.59 -12.19 -2.24
N LEU A 232 -8.66 -11.38 -2.18
CA LEU A 232 -8.71 -10.07 -1.53
C LEU A 232 -9.66 -10.04 -0.33
N ASN A 233 -10.41 -11.12 -0.10
CA ASN A 233 -11.27 -11.27 1.06
C ASN A 233 -10.44 -11.71 2.29
N VAL A 234 -9.86 -10.73 2.97
CA VAL A 234 -8.97 -10.95 4.11
C VAL A 234 -9.45 -10.16 5.32
N ASP A 235 -9.45 -10.81 6.48
CA ASP A 235 -9.58 -10.12 7.76
C ASP A 235 -8.24 -9.45 8.10
N VAL A 236 -8.17 -8.13 7.84
CA VAL A 236 -6.96 -7.33 8.05
C VAL A 236 -6.52 -7.37 9.50
N VAL A 237 -7.44 -7.27 10.46
CA VAL A 237 -7.09 -7.27 11.89
C VAL A 237 -6.50 -8.61 12.29
N ALA A 238 -7.11 -9.72 11.86
CA ALA A 238 -6.58 -11.04 12.14
C ALA A 238 -5.22 -11.29 11.46
N LEU A 239 -5.07 -10.94 10.18
CA LEU A 239 -3.84 -11.10 9.41
C LEU A 239 -2.68 -10.35 10.08
N VAL A 240 -2.86 -9.05 10.33
CA VAL A 240 -1.79 -8.20 10.85
C VAL A 240 -1.47 -8.53 12.29
N SER A 241 -2.49 -8.77 13.13
CA SER A 241 -2.25 -9.15 14.53
C SER A 241 -1.55 -10.51 14.64
N GLN A 242 -1.82 -11.45 13.72
CA GLN A 242 -1.07 -12.70 13.66
C GLN A 242 0.40 -12.45 13.30
N PHE A 243 0.67 -11.56 12.36
CA PHE A 243 2.04 -11.21 11.96
C PHE A 243 2.82 -10.51 13.09
N LEU A 244 2.17 -9.56 13.79
CA LEU A 244 2.76 -8.77 14.88
C LEU A 244 2.84 -9.49 16.24
N LYS A 245 2.40 -10.77 16.32
CA LYS A 245 2.62 -11.61 17.51
C LYS A 245 4.08 -11.99 17.71
N HIS A 246 4.88 -12.01 16.65
CA HIS A 246 6.27 -12.40 16.75
C HIS A 246 7.14 -11.22 17.18
N GLU A 247 8.06 -11.49 18.12
CA GLU A 247 8.97 -10.46 18.61
C GLU A 247 9.94 -10.03 17.50
N ASN A 248 9.96 -8.72 17.20
CA ASN A 248 10.81 -8.14 16.18
C ASN A 248 11.36 -6.80 16.64
N ALA A 249 12.67 -6.60 16.53
CA ALA A 249 13.34 -5.40 17.03
C ALA A 249 12.86 -4.12 16.35
N TYR A 250 12.65 -4.14 15.02
CA TYR A 250 12.16 -2.98 14.27
C TYR A 250 10.74 -2.61 14.68
N TYR A 251 9.84 -3.59 14.75
CA TYR A 251 8.47 -3.39 15.22
C TYR A 251 8.43 -2.82 16.65
N LEU A 252 9.19 -3.41 17.58
CA LEU A 252 9.25 -2.92 18.95
C LEU A 252 9.84 -1.50 19.05
N ASN A 253 10.77 -1.15 18.15
CA ASN A 253 11.30 0.22 18.08
C ASN A 253 10.22 1.21 17.61
N VAL A 254 9.42 0.82 16.62
CA VAL A 254 8.23 1.58 16.18
C VAL A 254 7.29 1.82 17.35
N CYS A 255 6.93 0.77 18.09
CA CYS A 255 6.03 0.90 19.24
C CYS A 255 6.56 1.85 20.32
N ARG A 256 7.86 1.86 20.59
CA ARG A 256 8.45 2.69 21.66
C ARG A 256 8.54 4.17 21.29
N ASN A 257 8.89 4.46 20.04
CA ASN A 257 9.28 5.80 19.63
C ASN A 257 8.17 6.56 18.90
N TYR A 258 7.20 5.84 18.31
CA TYR A 258 6.25 6.44 17.37
C TYR A 258 4.79 6.34 17.80
N LEU A 259 4.44 5.39 18.66
CA LEU A 259 3.05 5.17 19.08
C LEU A 259 2.73 5.81 20.44
N TYR A 260 1.51 6.31 20.56
CA TYR A 260 0.95 6.76 21.83
C TYR A 260 0.57 5.58 22.73
N HIS A 261 0.49 5.82 24.03
CA HIS A 261 0.14 4.78 25.01
C HIS A 261 -1.19 4.09 24.69
N GLU A 262 -2.21 4.85 24.26
CA GLU A 262 -3.52 4.31 23.88
C GLU A 262 -3.43 3.33 22.70
N GLU A 263 -2.58 3.62 21.73
CA GLU A 263 -2.36 2.78 20.54
C GLU A 263 -1.64 1.48 20.92
N ILE A 264 -0.66 1.56 21.82
CA ILE A 264 0.03 0.39 22.39
C ILE A 264 -0.97 -0.52 23.13
N VAL A 265 -1.87 0.06 23.92
CA VAL A 265 -2.92 -0.70 24.62
C VAL A 265 -3.87 -1.38 23.61
N ARG A 266 -4.27 -0.69 22.55
CA ARG A 266 -5.09 -1.28 21.47
C ARG A 266 -4.39 -2.46 20.80
N LEU A 267 -3.10 -2.32 20.45
CA LEU A 267 -2.29 -3.41 19.90
C LEU A 267 -2.21 -4.60 20.86
N SER A 268 -2.04 -4.35 22.16
CA SER A 268 -2.03 -5.40 23.18
C SER A 268 -3.37 -6.14 23.24
N ASN A 269 -4.49 -5.43 23.13
CA ASN A 269 -5.83 -6.03 23.16
C ASN A 269 -6.11 -6.90 21.92
N MET A 270 -5.53 -6.56 20.78
CA MET A 270 -5.55 -7.39 19.56
C MET A 270 -4.61 -8.62 19.66
N GLY A 271 -3.82 -8.72 20.73
CA GLY A 271 -2.90 -9.83 20.97
C GLY A 271 -1.55 -9.69 20.26
N CYS A 272 -1.16 -8.47 19.86
CA CYS A 272 0.16 -8.17 19.31
C CYS A 272 1.22 -8.12 20.43
N THR A 273 2.48 -8.38 20.09
CA THR A 273 3.59 -8.28 21.05
C THR A 273 4.00 -6.82 21.23
N VAL A 274 3.73 -6.26 22.40
CA VAL A 274 4.04 -4.85 22.70
C VAL A 274 5.19 -4.71 23.72
N PRO A 275 5.94 -3.59 23.71
CA PRO A 275 6.93 -3.31 24.74
C PRO A 275 6.30 -3.28 26.14
N GLN A 276 7.00 -3.79 27.15
CA GLN A 276 6.62 -3.57 28.54
C GLN A 276 6.73 -2.08 28.85
N VAL A 277 5.60 -1.42 29.08
CA VAL A 277 5.58 -0.02 29.49
C VAL A 277 5.91 0.02 30.99
N SER A 278 7.12 0.44 31.34
CA SER A 278 7.46 0.77 32.72
C SER A 278 6.61 1.95 33.15
N MET A 279 5.71 1.76 34.12
CA MET A 279 5.06 2.86 34.81
C MET A 279 6.09 3.52 35.73
N GLU A 280 6.81 4.52 35.23
CA GLU A 280 7.54 5.49 36.06
C GLU A 280 6.84 6.85 36.01
#